data_AF-A0A4Q7QN97-F1
#
_entry.id   AF-A0A4Q7QN97-F1
#
_cell.length_a   1.000
_cell.length_b   1.000
_cell.length_c   1.000
_cell.angle_alpha   90.00
_cell.angle_beta   90.00
_cell.angle_gamma   90.00
#
_symmetry.space_group_name_H-M   'P 1'
#
loop_
_entity.id
_entity.type
_entity.pdbx_description
1 polymer ?
#
loop_
_entity_poly.entity_id
_entity_poly.type
_entity_poly.pdbx_seq_one_letter_code
_entity_poly.pdbx_strand_id
1 'polypeptide(L)'
;MEKEELKKVIMLGLPIAVKYENIKQKRDSIVFPIFIGSLVISLILLSFLVISLPGINKTIVTFGFFYSVKELLKLSLGIVLIFAFVPVLNLVPLSIGSLILIPRNKSLTNEMSNVQTEFNQITNLPSTFNNTKALNKFNDYLYSGRATNLQECSSIYFNEFKQVSSNIALEAEIPSITPRNI
;
A
#
# COMPACT_ATOMS: atom_id res chain seq x y z
N MET A 1 13.17 -14.62 -25.06
CA MET A 1 12.43 -13.61 -25.84
C MET A 1 13.43 -12.60 -26.37
N GLU A 2 13.64 -12.63 -27.68
CA GLU A 2 14.62 -11.77 -28.38
C GLU A 2 14.04 -10.39 -28.70
N LYS A 3 14.87 -9.45 -29.16
CA LYS A 3 14.53 -8.02 -29.38
C LYS A 3 13.22 -7.81 -30.14
N GLU A 4 13.08 -8.41 -31.32
CA GLU A 4 11.94 -8.16 -32.20
C GLU A 4 10.65 -8.82 -31.70
N GLU A 5 10.77 -9.99 -31.06
CA GLU A 5 9.66 -10.64 -30.37
C GLU A 5 9.21 -9.80 -29.17
N LEU A 6 10.15 -9.32 -28.36
CA LEU A 6 9.89 -8.51 -27.19
C LEU A 6 9.23 -7.18 -27.55
N LYS A 7 9.63 -6.52 -28.64
CA LYS A 7 8.95 -5.30 -29.14
C LYS A 7 7.48 -5.56 -29.45
N LYS A 8 7.17 -6.65 -30.16
CA LYS A 8 5.78 -7.02 -30.48
C LYS A 8 4.98 -7.29 -29.21
N VAL A 9 5.57 -8.03 -28.28
CA VAL A 9 4.95 -8.35 -26.99
C VAL A 9 4.69 -7.09 -26.16
N ILE A 10 5.63 -6.13 -26.13
CA ILE A 10 5.44 -4.84 -25.46
C ILE A 10 4.30 -4.05 -26.11
N MET A 11 4.25 -3.99 -27.45
CA MET A 11 3.17 -3.31 -28.17
C MET A 11 1.79 -3.91 -27.87
N LEU A 12 1.69 -5.23 -27.77
CA LEU A 12 0.46 -5.92 -27.40
C LEU A 12 0.11 -5.77 -25.90
N GLY A 13 1.13 -5.74 -25.05
CA GLY A 13 0.97 -5.62 -23.60
C GLY A 13 0.60 -4.22 -23.12
N LEU A 14 1.04 -3.16 -23.81
CA LEU A 14 0.78 -1.76 -23.43
C LEU A 14 -0.71 -1.42 -23.24
N PRO A 15 -1.62 -1.72 -24.18
CA PRO A 15 -3.04 -1.41 -23.99
C PRO A 15 -3.65 -2.19 -22.82
N ILE A 16 -3.18 -3.42 -22.56
CA ILE A 16 -3.64 -4.25 -21.44
C ILE A 16 -3.14 -3.66 -20.11
N ALA A 17 -1.89 -3.19 -20.06
CA ALA A 17 -1.33 -2.51 -18.90
C ALA A 17 -2.06 -1.20 -18.59
N VAL A 18 -2.43 -0.42 -19.60
CA VAL A 18 -3.27 0.79 -19.43
C VAL A 18 -4.63 0.42 -18.84
N LYS A 19 -5.27 -0.65 -19.34
CA LYS A 19 -6.54 -1.16 -18.79
C LYS A 19 -6.38 -1.56 -17.32
N TYR A 20 -5.30 -2.27 -16.98
CA TYR A 20 -4.99 -2.67 -15.60
C TYR A 20 -4.82 -1.44 -14.68
N GLU A 21 -4.07 -0.43 -15.11
CA GLU A 21 -3.85 0.80 -14.35
C GLU A 21 -5.14 1.59 -14.12
N ASN A 22 -6.02 1.67 -15.13
CA ASN A 22 -7.32 2.31 -15.00
C ASN A 22 -8.21 1.61 -13.96
N ILE A 23 -8.22 0.27 -13.94
CA ILE A 23 -8.98 -0.50 -12.96
C ILE A 23 -8.36 -0.32 -11.56
N LYS A 24 -7.03 -0.35 -11.48
CA LYS A 24 -6.30 -0.11 -10.22
C LYS A 24 -6.61 1.28 -9.65
N GLN A 25 -6.61 2.33 -10.47
CA GLN A 25 -6.94 3.69 -10.04
C GLN A 25 -8.38 3.77 -9.50
N LYS A 26 -9.34 3.14 -10.19
CA LYS A 26 -10.74 3.03 -9.70
C LYS A 26 -10.79 2.31 -8.36
N ARG A 27 -10.03 1.23 -8.17
CA ARG A 27 -9.95 0.49 -6.90
C ARG A 27 -9.35 1.35 -5.81
N ASP A 28 -8.24 2.02 -6.08
CA ASP A 28 -7.51 2.83 -5.09
C ASP A 28 -8.36 4.03 -4.61
N SER A 29 -9.18 4.62 -5.49
CA SER A 29 -10.17 5.63 -5.11
C SER A 29 -11.28 5.13 -4.16
N ILE A 30 -11.46 3.81 -4.05
CA ILE A 30 -12.45 3.17 -3.16
C ILE A 30 -11.78 2.70 -1.87
N VAL A 31 -10.60 2.08 -1.98
CA VAL A 31 -9.88 1.50 -0.83
C VAL A 31 -9.40 2.60 0.13
N PHE A 32 -8.91 3.72 -0.39
CA PHE A 32 -8.39 4.81 0.43
C PHE A 32 -9.45 5.42 1.37
N PRO A 33 -10.68 5.76 0.91
CA PRO A 33 -11.77 6.18 1.78
C PRO A 33 -12.19 5.13 2.81
N ILE A 34 -12.22 3.84 2.45
CA ILE A 34 -12.56 2.75 3.39
C ILE A 34 -11.53 2.71 4.52
N PHE A 35 -10.24 2.80 4.18
CA PHE A 35 -9.16 2.76 5.15
C PHE A 35 -9.19 3.97 6.09
N ILE A 36 -9.33 5.19 5.56
CA ILE A 36 -9.45 6.41 6.39
C ILE A 36 -10.70 6.37 7.26
N GLY A 37 -11.85 5.97 6.71
CA GLY A 37 -13.10 5.86 7.45
C GLY A 37 -12.98 4.88 8.62
N SER A 38 -12.38 3.71 8.40
CA SER A 38 -12.10 2.73 9.44
C SER A 38 -11.15 3.27 10.52
N LEU A 39 -10.11 4.00 10.12
CA LEU A 39 -9.13 4.59 11.05
C LEU A 39 -9.76 5.68 11.93
N VAL A 40 -10.58 6.57 11.36
CA VAL A 40 -11.28 7.63 12.10
C VAL A 40 -12.28 7.04 13.09
N ILE A 41 -13.07 6.05 12.67
CA ILE A 41 -14.02 5.36 13.57
C ILE A 41 -13.27 4.67 14.72
N SER A 42 -12.13 4.03 14.42
CA SER A 42 -11.29 3.39 15.43
C SER A 42 -10.73 4.40 16.44
N LEU A 43 -10.28 5.57 15.99
CA LEU A 43 -9.81 6.65 16.87
C LEU A 43 -10.93 7.22 17.75
N ILE A 44 -12.14 7.40 17.21
CA ILE A 44 -13.30 7.87 17.97
C ILE A 44 -13.67 6.85 19.05
N LEU A 45 -13.77 5.57 18.70
CA LEU A 45 -14.11 4.51 19.66
C LEU A 45 -13.03 4.32 20.73
N LEU A 46 -11.74 4.42 20.35
CA LEU A 46 -10.63 4.44 21.31
C LEU A 46 -10.74 5.64 22.28
N SER A 47 -11.09 6.82 21.77
CA SER A 47 -11.26 8.03 22.59
C SER A 47 -12.41 7.89 23.58
N PHE A 48 -13.56 7.35 23.14
CA PHE A 48 -14.69 7.05 24.04
C PHE A 48 -14.35 6.01 25.10
N LEU A 49 -13.58 4.97 24.76
CA LEU A 49 -13.13 3.95 25.71
C LEU A 49 -12.23 4.56 26.80
N VAL A 50 -11.28 5.42 26.42
CA VAL A 50 -10.37 6.09 27.36
C VAL A 50 -11.12 7.04 28.31
N ILE A 51 -12.13 7.77 27.81
CA ILE A 51 -12.93 8.71 28.61
C ILE A 51 -13.90 7.97 29.55
N SER A 52 -14.42 6.82 29.13
CA SER A 52 -15.43 6.06 29.89
C SER A 52 -14.84 5.21 31.02
N LEU A 53 -13.50 5.13 31.15
CA LEU A 53 -12.83 4.44 32.25
C LEU A 53 -12.83 5.33 33.51
N PRO A 54 -13.59 4.97 34.57
CA PRO A 54 -13.61 5.74 35.80
C PRO A 54 -12.24 5.66 36.48
N GLY A 55 -11.49 6.77 36.41
CA GLY A 55 -10.18 6.91 37.06
C GLY A 55 -9.09 7.62 36.23
N ILE A 56 -9.28 7.80 34.92
CA ILE A 56 -8.23 8.38 34.05
C ILE A 56 -8.16 9.92 34.10
N ASN A 57 -9.24 10.59 34.52
CA ASN A 57 -9.26 12.06 34.64
C ASN A 57 -8.24 12.64 35.64
N LYS A 58 -7.57 11.81 36.46
CA LYS A 58 -6.50 12.26 37.35
C LYS A 58 -5.09 11.82 36.96
N THR A 59 -4.93 10.87 36.02
CA THR A 59 -3.63 10.20 35.80
C THR A 59 -2.89 10.71 34.55
N ILE A 60 -3.60 11.31 33.58
CA ILE A 60 -2.95 11.80 32.33
C ILE A 60 -2.06 13.03 32.58
N VAL A 61 -2.21 13.73 33.71
CA VAL A 61 -1.35 14.89 34.06
C VAL A 61 -0.01 14.46 34.67
N THR A 62 0.19 13.19 35.01
CA THR A 62 1.42 12.76 35.70
C THR A 62 2.12 11.66 34.91
N PHE A 63 2.76 12.10 33.82
CA PHE A 63 3.84 11.40 33.14
C PHE A 63 4.97 11.13 34.16
N GLY A 64 4.88 10.02 34.90
CA GLY A 64 5.75 9.79 36.06
C GLY A 64 5.71 8.35 36.56
N PHE A 65 6.21 7.42 35.75
CA PHE A 65 7.10 6.32 36.16
C PHE A 65 6.82 5.44 37.41
N PHE A 66 5.57 5.22 37.84
CA PHE A 66 5.28 4.17 38.84
C PHE A 66 3.99 3.40 38.52
N TYR A 67 4.11 2.31 37.77
CA TYR A 67 3.00 1.38 37.54
C TYR A 67 2.90 0.38 38.71
N SER A 68 1.88 0.52 39.55
CA SER A 68 1.46 -0.51 40.49
C SER A 68 0.87 -1.72 39.76
N VAL A 69 0.97 -2.93 40.33
CA VAL A 69 0.43 -4.19 39.76
C VAL A 69 -1.06 -4.07 39.39
N LYS A 70 -1.84 -3.26 40.12
CA LYS A 70 -3.24 -2.94 39.83
C LYS A 70 -3.44 -2.13 38.54
N GLU A 71 -2.52 -1.21 38.21
CA GLU A 71 -2.54 -0.44 36.96
C GLU A 71 -2.14 -1.32 35.77
N LEU A 72 -1.19 -2.24 35.97
CA LEU A 72 -0.83 -3.28 35.00
C LEU A 72 -2.01 -4.21 34.68
N LEU A 73 -2.81 -4.57 35.70
CA LEU A 73 -3.99 -5.42 35.54
C LEU A 73 -5.15 -4.71 34.82
N LYS A 74 -5.31 -3.40 35.04
CA LYS A 74 -6.25 -2.56 34.26
C LYS A 74 -5.78 -2.40 32.82
N LEU A 75 -4.47 -2.27 32.60
CA LEU A 75 -3.88 -2.14 31.27
C LEU A 75 -4.00 -3.46 30.49
N SER A 76 -3.78 -4.61 31.14
CA SER A 76 -4.03 -5.92 30.52
C SER A 76 -5.52 -6.15 30.25
N LEU A 77 -6.42 -5.73 31.14
CA LEU A 77 -7.86 -5.82 30.91
C LEU A 77 -8.29 -4.90 29.77
N GLY A 78 -7.71 -3.69 29.68
CA GLY A 78 -7.89 -2.76 28.57
C GLY A 78 -7.40 -3.33 27.24
N ILE A 79 -6.23 -3.98 27.22
CA ILE A 79 -5.70 -4.68 26.03
C ILE A 79 -6.62 -5.84 25.63
N VAL A 80 -7.07 -6.66 26.58
CA VAL A 80 -8.01 -7.76 26.32
C VAL A 80 -9.35 -7.23 25.81
N LEU A 81 -9.87 -6.13 26.37
CA LEU A 81 -11.06 -5.44 25.88
C LEU A 81 -10.86 -4.88 24.48
N ILE A 82 -9.70 -4.29 24.18
CA ILE A 82 -9.33 -3.83 22.83
C ILE A 82 -9.33 -5.02 21.87
N PHE A 83 -8.65 -6.14 22.19
CA PHE A 83 -8.64 -7.34 21.36
C PHE A 83 -10.02 -8.01 21.22
N ALA A 84 -10.87 -7.93 22.25
CA ALA A 84 -12.25 -8.43 22.22
C ALA A 84 -13.21 -7.49 21.47
N PHE A 85 -12.90 -6.18 21.39
CA PHE A 85 -13.63 -5.19 20.61
C PHE A 85 -13.11 -5.01 19.18
N VAL A 86 -11.91 -5.48 18.82
CA VAL A 86 -11.41 -5.51 17.44
C VAL A 86 -12.39 -6.20 16.47
N PRO A 87 -13.04 -7.33 16.83
CA PRO A 87 -14.11 -7.92 16.02
C PRO A 87 -15.32 -6.99 15.84
N VAL A 88 -15.70 -6.24 16.89
CA VAL A 88 -16.83 -5.30 16.88
C VAL A 88 -16.49 -4.02 16.09
N LEU A 89 -15.25 -3.55 16.19
CA LEU A 89 -14.69 -2.46 15.37
C LEU A 89 -14.61 -2.83 13.89
N ASN A 90 -14.48 -4.12 13.56
CA ASN A 90 -14.61 -4.63 12.20
C ASN A 90 -16.06 -4.60 11.70
N LEU A 91 -17.05 -4.51 12.61
CA LEU A 91 -18.49 -4.51 12.32
C LEU A 91 -19.13 -3.11 12.27
N VAL A 92 -18.52 -2.06 12.82
CA VAL A 92 -19.12 -0.72 12.91
C VAL A 92 -18.96 0.17 11.66
N PRO A 93 -17.87 0.10 10.85
CA PRO A 93 -17.79 0.82 9.57
C PRO A 93 -18.78 0.31 8.51
N LEU A 94 -19.59 -0.70 8.87
CA LEU A 94 -20.25 -1.61 7.95
C LEU A 94 -21.60 -1.10 7.43
N SER A 95 -22.14 -0.02 7.99
CA SER A 95 -23.59 0.22 7.95
C SER A 95 -24.18 0.73 6.62
N ILE A 96 -23.49 1.48 5.75
CA ILE A 96 -24.05 1.86 4.43
C ILE A 96 -22.97 1.94 3.32
N GLY A 97 -21.82 2.57 3.60
CA GLY A 97 -20.73 2.67 2.62
C GLY A 97 -20.06 1.32 2.32
N SER A 98 -19.89 0.47 3.33
CA SER A 98 -19.22 -0.83 3.17
C SER A 98 -20.00 -1.81 2.29
N LEU A 99 -21.34 -1.81 2.38
CA LEU A 99 -22.20 -2.74 1.65
C LEU A 99 -22.15 -2.51 0.13
N ILE A 100 -21.86 -1.29 -0.33
CA ILE A 100 -21.70 -0.97 -1.76
C ILE A 100 -20.23 -1.04 -2.16
N LEU A 101 -19.33 -0.54 -1.32
CA LEU A 101 -17.92 -0.41 -1.65
C LEU A 101 -17.14 -1.73 -1.52
N ILE A 102 -17.52 -2.64 -0.62
CA ILE A 102 -16.87 -3.97 -0.49
C ILE A 102 -17.15 -4.85 -1.72
N PRO A 103 -18.40 -5.04 -2.18
CA PRO A 103 -18.66 -5.80 -3.40
C PRO A 103 -18.00 -5.16 -4.62
N ARG A 104 -17.99 -3.82 -4.71
CA ARG A 104 -17.33 -3.09 -5.80
C ARG A 104 -15.81 -3.28 -5.78
N ASN A 105 -15.18 -3.22 -4.61
CA ASN A 105 -13.75 -3.50 -4.46
C ASN A 105 -13.41 -4.96 -4.83
N LYS A 106 -14.24 -5.92 -4.41
CA LYS A 106 -14.10 -7.34 -4.77
C LYS A 106 -14.25 -7.54 -6.28
N SER A 107 -15.23 -6.90 -6.91
CA SER A 107 -15.44 -6.94 -8.36
C SER A 107 -14.24 -6.36 -9.12
N LEU A 108 -13.72 -5.20 -8.72
CA LEU A 108 -12.53 -4.59 -9.33
C LEU A 108 -11.28 -5.46 -9.13
N THR A 109 -11.15 -6.12 -7.97
CA THR A 109 -10.03 -7.05 -7.72
C THR A 109 -10.09 -8.26 -8.65
N ASN A 110 -11.28 -8.83 -8.86
CA ASN A 110 -11.46 -9.91 -9.83
C ASN A 110 -11.18 -9.43 -11.26
N GLU A 111 -11.63 -8.23 -11.62
CA GLU A 111 -11.37 -7.63 -12.93
C GLU A 111 -9.85 -7.42 -13.15
N MET A 112 -9.13 -6.93 -12.14
CA MET A 112 -7.66 -6.82 -12.19
C MET A 112 -7.00 -8.19 -12.39
N SER A 113 -7.44 -9.23 -11.67
CA SER A 113 -6.92 -10.59 -11.82
C SER A 113 -7.17 -11.15 -13.23
N ASN A 114 -8.34 -10.89 -13.80
CA ASN A 114 -8.68 -11.31 -15.15
C ASN A 114 -7.80 -10.60 -16.19
N VAL A 115 -7.63 -9.28 -16.07
CA VAL A 115 -6.75 -8.50 -16.96
C VAL A 115 -5.29 -8.92 -16.81
N GLN A 116 -4.85 -9.30 -15.62
CA GLN A 116 -3.49 -9.80 -15.39
C GLN A 116 -3.29 -11.20 -16.00
N THR A 117 -4.33 -12.03 -15.99
CA THR A 117 -4.32 -13.32 -16.69
C THR A 117 -4.29 -13.13 -18.21
N GLU A 118 -5.12 -12.22 -18.73
CA GLU A 118 -5.14 -11.79 -20.14
C GLU A 118 -3.76 -11.30 -20.58
N PHE A 119 -3.12 -10.45 -19.77
CA PHE A 119 -1.76 -9.97 -20.01
C PHE A 119 -0.76 -11.13 -20.12
N ASN A 120 -0.72 -12.02 -19.13
CA ASN A 120 0.21 -13.14 -19.13
C ASN A 120 0.00 -14.07 -20.33
N GLN A 121 -1.24 -14.33 -20.72
CA GLN A 121 -1.59 -15.20 -21.85
C GLN A 121 -1.17 -14.60 -23.21
N ILE A 122 -1.35 -13.29 -23.38
CA ILE A 122 -1.05 -12.62 -24.66
C ILE A 122 0.45 -12.34 -24.78
N THR A 123 1.09 -11.95 -23.68
CA THR A 123 2.47 -11.44 -23.71
C THR A 123 3.51 -12.47 -23.31
N ASN A 124 3.13 -13.54 -22.60
CA ASN A 124 4.05 -14.45 -21.89
C ASN A 124 5.04 -13.71 -20.96
N LEU A 125 4.78 -12.44 -20.62
CA LEU A 125 5.58 -11.69 -19.67
C LEU A 125 5.11 -11.97 -18.25
N PRO A 126 6.02 -11.96 -17.27
CA PRO A 126 5.66 -11.96 -15.87
C PRO A 126 4.70 -10.82 -15.53
N SER A 127 3.72 -11.15 -14.70
CA SER A 127 2.68 -10.22 -14.26
C SER A 127 3.21 -9.01 -13.47
N THR A 128 4.43 -9.09 -12.97
CA THR A 128 5.20 -7.99 -12.35
C THR A 128 5.50 -6.85 -13.32
N PHE A 129 5.51 -7.13 -14.62
CA PHE A 129 5.71 -6.14 -15.68
C PHE A 129 4.40 -5.64 -16.30
N ASN A 130 3.25 -6.04 -15.75
CA ASN A 130 1.94 -5.53 -16.16
C ASN A 130 1.69 -4.12 -15.60
N ASN A 131 2.52 -3.17 -16.01
CA ASN A 131 2.33 -1.75 -15.80
C ASN A 131 2.95 -0.98 -16.98
N THR A 132 2.44 0.22 -17.25
CA THR A 132 2.87 1.02 -18.40
C THR A 132 4.30 1.50 -18.23
N LYS A 133 4.72 1.82 -17.01
CA LYS A 133 6.07 2.32 -16.70
C LYS A 133 7.17 1.32 -17.08
N ALA A 134 7.00 0.04 -16.76
CA ALA A 134 7.95 -1.03 -17.04
C ALA A 134 8.01 -1.32 -18.53
N LEU A 135 6.87 -1.41 -19.19
CA LEU A 135 6.80 -1.65 -20.64
C LEU A 135 7.41 -0.49 -21.43
N ASN A 136 7.14 0.76 -21.03
CA ASN A 136 7.77 1.93 -21.64
C ASN A 136 9.28 1.94 -21.42
N LYS A 137 9.75 1.65 -20.20
CA LYS A 137 11.18 1.51 -19.92
C LYS A 137 11.84 0.41 -20.76
N PHE A 138 11.21 -0.75 -20.89
CA PHE A 138 11.71 -1.82 -21.74
C PHE A 138 11.79 -1.38 -23.19
N ASN A 139 10.77 -0.69 -23.69
CA ASN A 139 10.77 -0.12 -25.02
C ASN A 139 11.95 0.85 -25.21
N ASP A 140 12.18 1.76 -24.26
CA ASP A 140 13.29 2.71 -24.27
C ASP A 140 14.65 2.01 -24.29
N TYR A 141 14.83 0.95 -23.50
CA TYR A 141 16.07 0.16 -23.48
C TYR A 141 16.35 -0.51 -24.83
N LEU A 142 15.31 -1.02 -25.50
CA LEU A 142 15.43 -1.67 -26.81
C LEU A 142 15.71 -0.66 -27.93
N TYR A 143 15.10 0.53 -27.87
CA TYR A 143 15.32 1.61 -28.84
C TYR A 143 16.70 2.23 -28.70
N SER A 144 17.15 2.47 -27.47
CA SER A 144 18.49 3.03 -27.17
C SER A 144 19.63 2.01 -27.35
N GLY A 145 19.32 0.74 -27.58
CA GLY A 145 20.31 -0.33 -27.70
C GLY A 145 20.97 -0.72 -26.37
N ARG A 146 20.43 -0.27 -25.24
CA ARG A 146 20.89 -0.65 -23.88
C ARG A 146 20.55 -2.10 -23.55
N ALA A 147 19.55 -2.67 -24.21
CA ALA A 147 19.16 -4.06 -24.06
C ALA A 147 18.80 -4.69 -25.41
N THR A 148 18.98 -6.00 -25.51
CA THR A 148 18.68 -6.82 -26.70
C THR A 148 17.65 -7.90 -26.43
N ASN A 149 17.33 -8.18 -25.18
CA ASN A 149 16.43 -9.26 -24.78
C ASN A 149 15.72 -8.93 -23.45
N LEU A 150 14.74 -9.75 -23.09
CA LEU A 150 13.93 -9.56 -21.88
C LEU A 150 14.77 -9.60 -20.60
N GLN A 151 15.79 -10.46 -20.54
CA GLN A 151 16.62 -10.63 -19.35
C GLN A 151 17.44 -9.38 -19.07
N GLU A 152 18.03 -8.77 -20.10
CA GLU A 152 18.74 -7.49 -20.01
C GLU A 152 17.80 -6.35 -19.61
N CYS A 153 16.64 -6.23 -20.25
CA CYS A 153 15.62 -5.23 -19.89
C CYS A 153 15.21 -5.35 -18.41
N SER A 154 14.95 -6.56 -17.95
CA SER A 154 14.58 -6.87 -16.57
C SER A 154 15.71 -6.51 -15.58
N SER A 155 16.95 -6.92 -15.88
CA SER A 155 18.13 -6.62 -15.07
C SER A 155 18.34 -5.10 -14.90
N ILE A 156 18.32 -4.36 -16.02
CA ILE A 156 18.50 -2.91 -16.00
C ILE A 156 17.39 -2.24 -15.19
N TYR A 157 16.14 -2.65 -15.43
CA TYR A 157 14.99 -2.13 -14.70
C TYR A 157 15.12 -2.34 -13.20
N PHE A 158 15.40 -3.56 -12.74
CA PHE A 158 15.54 -3.82 -11.30
C PHE A 158 16.73 -3.09 -10.66
N ASN A 159 17.85 -2.94 -11.39
CA ASN A 159 18.99 -2.16 -10.92
C ASN A 159 18.66 -0.68 -10.76
N GLU A 160 17.94 -0.09 -11.73
CA GLU A 160 17.44 1.30 -11.62
C GLU A 160 16.51 1.46 -10.41
N PHE A 161 15.62 0.48 -10.14
CA PHE A 161 14.77 0.51 -8.94
C PHE A 161 15.55 0.43 -7.63
N LYS A 162 16.58 -0.44 -7.56
CA LYS A 162 17.40 -0.60 -6.35
C LYS A 162 18.20 0.66 -6.03
N GLN A 163 18.75 1.34 -7.04
CA GLN A 163 19.47 2.60 -6.86
C GLN A 163 18.57 3.74 -6.38
N VAL A 164 17.33 3.81 -6.86
CA VAL A 164 16.37 4.81 -6.37
C VAL A 164 16.05 4.57 -4.89
N SER A 165 15.84 3.31 -4.48
CA SER A 165 15.59 2.98 -3.07
C SER A 165 16.78 3.28 -2.16
N SER A 166 18.01 3.07 -2.62
CA SER A 166 19.20 3.42 -1.83
C SER A 166 19.41 4.93 -1.68
N ASN A 167 19.10 5.70 -2.73
CA ASN A 167 19.26 7.15 -2.68
C ASN A 167 18.23 7.82 -1.74
N ILE A 168 16.99 7.32 -1.71
CA ILE A 168 15.96 7.79 -0.78
C ILE A 168 16.33 7.44 0.67
N ALA A 169 16.94 6.27 0.90
CA ALA A 169 17.41 5.89 2.24
C ALA A 169 18.56 6.80 2.71
N LEU A 170 19.47 7.20 1.82
CA LEU A 170 20.54 8.15 2.13
C LEU A 170 20.01 9.57 2.42
N GLU A 171 19.02 10.06 1.67
CA GLU A 171 18.44 11.39 1.92
C GLU A 171 17.66 11.46 3.25
N ALA A 172 17.09 10.34 3.72
CA ALA A 172 16.43 10.25 5.02
C ALA A 172 17.42 10.23 6.21
N GLU A 173 18.70 9.97 5.98
CA GLU A 173 19.75 9.90 7.00
C GLU A 173 20.61 11.16 7.10
N ILE A 174 20.35 12.22 6.31
CA ILE A 174 21.06 13.50 6.46
C ILE A 174 20.39 14.30 7.59
N PRO A 175 20.96 14.39 8.82
CA PRO A 175 20.46 15.34 9.80
C PRO A 175 20.59 16.75 9.22
N SER A 176 19.52 17.55 9.32
CA SER A 176 19.54 18.95 8.94
C SER A 176 20.65 19.66 9.72
N ILE A 177 21.80 19.85 9.09
CA ILE A 177 22.85 20.71 9.63
C ILE A 177 22.32 22.13 9.45
N THR A 178 21.62 22.63 10.47
CA THR A 178 21.25 24.03 10.56
C THR A 178 22.55 24.83 10.65
N PRO A 179 22.80 25.80 9.76
CA PRO A 179 23.99 26.63 9.88
C PRO A 179 23.90 27.42 11.19
N ARG A 180 24.90 27.24 12.07
CA ARG A 180 25.13 28.14 13.20
C ARG A 180 25.52 29.49 12.59
N ASN A 181 24.63 30.47 12.69
CA ASN A 181 24.97 31.85 12.42
C ASN A 181 26.11 32.27 13.35
N ILE A 182 27.19 32.76 12.73
CA ILE A 182 28.30 33.47 13.37
C ILE A 182 27.87 34.93 13.56
#